data_AF-A0A7S4V5L0-F1
#
_entry.id   AF-A0A7S4V5L0-F1
#
_cell.length_a   1.000
_cell.length_b   1.000
_cell.length_c   1.000
_cell.angle_alpha   90.00
_cell.angle_beta   90.00
_cell.angle_gamma   90.00
#
_symmetry.space_group_name_H-M   'P 1'
#
loop_
_entity.id
_entity.type
_entity.pdbx_description
1 polymer ?
#
loop_
_entity_poly.entity_id
_entity_poly.type
_entity_poly.pdbx_seq_one_letter_code
_entity_poly.pdbx_strand_id
1 'polypeptide(L)'
;MKDEKDKPKLRNRKKLQNEKSHISQRFVSRGGLSDDEIKERMSQYRHAEDTSTVMHKTLTRRLVSKLRNYAWYYPQQSEDNPSLKDAWCYYEHMTLPRYREDETRVAGQAPERALPGESNTELYGVWSTPTHWLKDFGIGVGLYFTTLKLMAVIFFLAGCISIPNIMFYASDEYSGPGGQDSVLQSPVMSLARGTMICTKREFVACPTCTESQLGNVFDFAKTPDNTPLVLRTLCEGAELTQGMVNWASFIFMVIAFALIALYQSQIEIRFNEDQVTVTDYSIVVENPPPDATDPDVWRDFFEQFR
;
A
#
# COMPACT_ATOMS: atom_id res chain seq x y z
N MET A 1 -28.29 49.06 26.27
CA MET A 1 -29.23 48.29 25.42
C MET A 1 -28.47 47.63 24.25
N LYS A 2 -27.48 46.77 24.56
CA LYS A 2 -26.62 46.14 23.53
C LYS A 2 -25.93 44.83 23.97
N ASP A 3 -26.48 44.06 24.92
CA ASP A 3 -25.79 42.89 25.50
C ASP A 3 -26.62 41.59 25.60
N GLU A 4 -27.53 41.33 24.66
CA GLU A 4 -28.38 40.13 24.76
C GLU A 4 -28.71 39.49 23.41
N LYS A 5 -27.70 39.17 22.59
CA LYS A 5 -27.90 38.39 21.36
C LYS A 5 -26.97 37.19 21.13
N ASP A 6 -25.96 36.92 21.98
CA ASP A 6 -24.98 35.84 21.73
C ASP A 6 -25.11 34.57 22.58
N LYS A 7 -26.11 34.48 23.48
CA LYS A 7 -26.28 33.30 24.34
C LYS A 7 -26.74 31.98 23.66
N PRO A 8 -27.41 31.92 22.50
CA PRO A 8 -27.87 30.63 21.96
C PRO A 8 -26.78 29.78 21.27
N LYS A 9 -25.63 30.36 20.88
CA LYS A 9 -24.57 29.62 20.16
C LYS A 9 -23.68 28.74 21.05
N LEU A 10 -23.53 29.07 22.34
CA LEU A 10 -22.69 28.28 23.26
C LEU A 10 -23.36 26.98 23.74
N ARG A 11 -24.70 26.92 23.75
CA ARG A 11 -25.43 25.74 24.22
C ARG A 11 -25.35 24.57 23.23
N ASN A 12 -25.34 24.85 21.93
CA ASN A 12 -25.22 23.83 20.89
C ASN A 12 -23.81 23.23 20.77
N ARG A 13 -22.75 23.98 21.13
CA ARG A 13 -21.38 23.43 21.16
C ARG A 13 -21.19 22.36 22.23
N LYS A 14 -21.72 22.57 23.45
CA LYS A 14 -21.62 21.57 24.53
C LYS A 14 -22.40 20.29 24.20
N LYS A 15 -23.54 20.40 23.53
CA LYS A 15 -24.34 19.24 23.12
C LYS A 15 -23.62 18.41 22.04
N LEU A 16 -23.03 19.07 21.03
CA LEU A 16 -22.20 18.39 20.02
C LEU A 16 -20.93 17.75 20.63
N GLN A 17 -20.35 18.35 21.67
CA GLN A 17 -19.16 17.79 22.32
C GLN A 17 -19.48 16.53 23.14
N ASN A 18 -20.64 16.51 23.83
CA ASN A 18 -21.11 15.31 24.52
C ASN A 18 -21.54 14.20 23.54
N GLU A 19 -22.22 14.52 22.43
CA GLU A 19 -22.56 13.51 21.41
C GLU A 19 -21.33 12.92 20.74
N LYS A 20 -20.31 13.74 20.44
CA LYS A 20 -19.02 13.23 19.94
C LYS A 20 -18.31 12.32 20.93
N SER A 21 -18.41 12.60 22.24
CA SER A 21 -17.82 11.73 23.27
C SER A 21 -18.50 10.36 23.34
N HIS A 22 -19.83 10.30 23.21
CA HIS A 22 -20.57 9.03 23.21
C HIS A 22 -20.42 8.23 21.91
N ILE A 23 -20.31 8.89 20.76
CA ILE A 23 -20.06 8.19 19.48
C ILE A 23 -18.63 7.63 19.44
N SER A 24 -17.65 8.32 20.03
CA SER A 24 -16.28 7.81 20.16
C SER A 24 -16.18 6.62 21.12
N GLN A 25 -17.04 6.53 22.14
CA GLN A 25 -17.08 5.39 23.06
C GLN A 25 -17.67 4.12 22.42
N ARG A 26 -18.57 4.23 21.44
CA ARG A 26 -19.19 3.06 20.80
C ARG A 26 -18.31 2.37 19.75
N PHE A 27 -17.32 3.05 19.19
CA PHE A 27 -16.46 2.47 18.14
C PHE A 27 -15.28 1.63 18.65
N VAL A 28 -15.04 1.58 19.97
CA VAL A 28 -13.83 0.96 20.54
C VAL A 28 -14.08 -0.41 21.20
N SER A 29 -15.33 -0.85 21.40
CA SER A 29 -15.59 -2.18 21.98
C SER A 29 -15.52 -3.31 20.95
N ARG A 30 -14.38 -3.44 20.27
CA ARG A 30 -14.08 -4.60 19.40
C ARG A 30 -13.57 -5.81 20.18
N GLY A 31 -13.43 -5.71 21.51
CA GLY A 31 -12.97 -6.80 22.38
C GLY A 31 -13.64 -6.87 23.75
N GLY A 32 -14.69 -6.09 24.03
CA GLY A 32 -15.42 -6.15 25.30
C GLY A 32 -14.66 -5.68 26.56
N LEU A 33 -13.39 -5.26 26.42
CA LEU A 33 -12.58 -4.79 27.55
C LEU A 33 -13.01 -3.39 28.00
N SER A 34 -13.14 -3.24 29.31
CA SER A 34 -13.35 -1.95 29.97
C SER A 34 -12.08 -1.08 29.91
N ASP A 35 -12.25 0.24 30.02
CA ASP A 35 -11.13 1.19 30.01
C ASP A 35 -10.10 0.90 31.12
N ASP A 36 -10.54 0.35 32.25
CA ASP A 36 -9.67 0.01 33.37
C ASP A 36 -8.88 -1.28 33.09
N GLU A 37 -9.48 -2.29 32.47
CA GLU A 37 -8.76 -3.49 32.00
C GLU A 37 -7.75 -3.14 30.91
N ILE A 38 -8.08 -2.20 30.01
CA ILE A 38 -7.13 -1.69 29.01
C ILE A 38 -5.92 -1.07 29.71
N LYS A 39 -6.13 -0.20 30.70
CA LYS A 39 -5.04 0.42 31.46
C LYS A 39 -4.21 -0.61 32.21
N GLU A 40 -4.85 -1.59 32.83
CA GLU A 40 -4.17 -2.67 33.55
C GLU A 40 -3.28 -3.48 32.60
N ARG A 41 -3.83 -3.96 31.47
CA ARG A 41 -3.04 -4.70 30.47
C ARG A 41 -1.92 -3.86 29.89
N MET A 42 -2.17 -2.58 29.62
CA MET A 42 -1.14 -1.65 29.15
C MET A 42 0.01 -1.51 30.15
N SER A 43 -0.29 -1.51 31.46
CA SER A 43 0.75 -1.51 32.49
C SER A 43 1.56 -2.81 32.50
N GLN A 44 0.91 -3.96 32.31
CA GLN A 44 1.57 -5.27 32.22
C GLN A 44 2.50 -5.33 30.99
N TYR A 45 2.01 -4.90 29.82
CA TYR A 45 2.83 -4.85 28.61
C TYR A 45 4.01 -3.90 28.73
N ARG A 46 3.84 -2.77 29.42
CA ARG A 46 4.93 -1.84 29.70
C ARG A 46 6.03 -2.49 30.55
N HIS A 47 5.68 -3.24 31.59
CA HIS A 47 6.63 -3.97 32.43
C HIS A 47 7.33 -5.10 31.68
N ALA A 48 6.59 -5.85 30.87
CA ALA A 48 7.14 -6.89 30.00
C ALA A 48 8.11 -6.30 28.96
N GLU A 49 7.84 -5.09 28.46
CA GLU A 49 8.72 -4.43 27.49
C GLU A 49 10.04 -3.97 28.10
N ASP A 50 10.04 -3.50 29.35
CA ASP A 50 11.26 -3.07 30.03
C ASP A 50 12.19 -4.25 30.36
N THR A 51 11.64 -5.47 30.40
CA THR A 51 12.39 -6.73 30.59
C THR A 51 12.69 -7.46 29.28
N SER A 52 11.90 -7.24 28.23
CA SER A 52 12.03 -7.88 26.92
C SER A 52 13.23 -7.34 26.13
N THR A 53 14.00 -8.27 25.56
CA THR A 53 15.10 -7.93 24.66
C THR A 53 14.59 -7.28 23.36
N VAL A 54 15.39 -6.40 22.75
CA VAL A 54 15.07 -5.55 21.59
C VAL A 54 14.46 -6.29 20.38
N MET A 55 14.60 -7.62 20.31
CA MET A 55 14.15 -8.48 19.21
C MET A 55 12.65 -8.39 18.91
N HIS A 56 11.77 -8.22 19.91
CA HIS A 56 10.31 -8.27 19.67
C HIS A 56 9.68 -6.96 19.17
N LYS A 57 10.45 -5.86 19.08
CA LYS A 57 9.91 -4.56 18.63
C LYS A 57 9.83 -4.49 17.12
N THR A 58 8.71 -4.00 16.60
CA THR A 58 8.54 -3.66 15.16
C THR A 58 9.65 -2.72 14.68
N LEU A 59 10.00 -2.80 13.39
CA LEU A 59 11.03 -1.93 12.81
C LEU A 59 10.67 -0.45 12.99
N THR A 60 9.40 -0.10 12.81
CA THR A 60 8.88 1.25 13.05
C THR A 60 9.11 1.70 14.49
N ARG A 61 8.81 0.85 15.48
CA ARG A 61 9.06 1.16 16.90
C ARG A 61 10.54 1.35 17.19
N ARG A 62 11.43 0.55 16.59
CA ARG A 62 12.88 0.73 16.72
C ARG A 62 13.34 2.08 16.15
N LEU A 63 12.81 2.46 14.99
CA LEU A 63 13.09 3.74 14.36
C LEU A 63 12.58 4.90 15.23
N VAL A 64 11.32 4.85 15.67
CA VAL A 64 10.72 5.88 16.51
C VAL A 64 11.43 6.01 17.85
N SER A 65 11.83 4.90 18.48
CA SER A 65 12.62 4.94 19.71
C SER A 65 13.94 5.68 19.54
N LYS A 66 14.59 5.57 18.37
CA LYS A 66 15.80 6.35 18.05
C LYS A 66 15.48 7.82 17.81
N LEU A 67 14.39 8.09 17.07
CA LEU A 67 13.96 9.46 16.75
C LEU A 67 13.45 10.23 17.97
N ARG A 68 12.92 9.55 18.99
CA ARG A 68 12.40 10.16 20.23
C ARG A 68 13.43 11.02 20.96
N ASN A 69 14.72 10.75 20.80
CA ASN A 69 15.78 11.52 21.43
C ASN A 69 16.00 12.90 20.79
N TYR A 70 15.38 13.17 19.64
CA TYR A 70 15.50 14.45 18.96
C TYR A 70 14.31 15.35 19.29
N ALA A 71 14.59 16.56 19.79
CA ALA A 71 13.58 17.53 20.19
C ALA A 71 12.63 17.92 19.04
N TRP A 72 13.08 17.92 17.78
CA TRP A 72 12.23 18.22 16.63
C TRP A 72 11.16 17.14 16.38
N TYR A 73 11.40 15.90 16.82
CA TYR A 73 10.48 14.78 16.66
C TYR A 73 9.55 14.63 17.87
N TYR A 74 10.06 14.85 19.09
CA TYR A 74 9.27 14.78 20.32
C TYR A 74 9.62 15.95 21.28
N PRO A 75 9.10 17.17 21.02
CA PRO A 75 9.55 18.41 21.67
C PRO A 75 9.11 18.61 23.13
N GLN A 76 8.08 17.92 23.61
CA GLN A 76 7.55 18.12 24.97
C GLN A 76 7.43 16.80 25.75
N GLN A 77 8.48 16.49 26.50
CA GLN A 77 8.47 15.44 27.53
C GLN A 77 8.06 16.07 28.87
N SER A 78 6.76 16.33 29.07
CA SER A 78 6.23 16.55 30.43
C SER A 78 5.60 15.27 30.94
N GLU A 79 5.63 15.08 32.26
CA GLU A 79 5.04 13.90 32.93
C GLU A 79 3.51 13.83 32.74
N ASP A 80 2.87 14.99 32.54
CA ASP A 80 1.43 15.12 32.27
C ASP A 80 1.03 14.89 30.81
N ASN A 81 1.99 14.79 29.87
CA ASN A 81 1.68 14.59 28.46
C ASN A 81 1.41 13.11 28.14
N PRO A 82 0.59 12.82 27.12
CA PRO A 82 0.40 11.45 26.65
C PRO A 82 1.74 10.85 26.24
N SER A 83 2.10 9.75 26.91
CA SER A 83 3.35 9.05 26.66
C SER A 83 3.32 8.42 25.27
N LEU A 84 4.29 8.78 24.43
CA LEU A 84 4.48 8.15 23.12
C LEU A 84 4.71 6.63 23.26
N LYS A 85 5.30 6.18 24.39
CA LYS A 85 5.49 4.75 24.68
C LYS A 85 4.13 4.05 24.85
N ASP A 86 3.19 4.67 25.55
CA ASP A 86 1.85 4.11 25.77
C ASP A 86 1.05 4.12 24.48
N ALA A 87 1.15 5.20 23.69
CA ALA A 87 0.51 5.24 22.37
C ALA A 87 1.00 4.10 21.47
N TRP A 88 2.31 3.84 21.44
CA TRP A 88 2.88 2.73 20.67
C TRP A 88 2.49 1.36 21.21
N CYS A 89 2.53 1.18 22.53
CA CYS A 89 2.11 -0.07 23.16
C CYS A 89 0.63 -0.37 22.88
N TYR A 90 -0.23 0.64 22.95
CA TYR A 90 -1.65 0.53 22.62
C TYR A 90 -1.84 0.19 21.14
N TYR A 91 -1.15 0.91 20.25
CA TYR A 91 -1.20 0.61 18.82
C TYR A 91 -0.77 -0.82 18.52
N GLU A 92 0.33 -1.29 19.13
CA GLU A 92 0.92 -2.58 18.82
C GLU A 92 0.13 -3.78 19.37
N HIS A 93 -0.54 -3.64 20.52
CA HIS A 93 -1.26 -4.73 21.18
C HIS A 93 -2.78 -4.66 21.02
N MET A 94 -3.34 -3.47 20.78
CA MET A 94 -4.79 -3.28 20.63
C MET A 94 -5.20 -3.00 19.19
N THR A 95 -4.37 -2.33 18.39
CA THR A 95 -4.76 -1.90 17.03
C THR A 95 -4.24 -2.84 15.95
N LEU A 96 -2.98 -3.28 16.05
CA LEU A 96 -2.38 -4.16 15.05
C LEU A 96 -2.98 -5.59 15.16
N PRO A 97 -3.41 -6.20 14.03
CA PRO A 97 -3.76 -7.60 14.00
C PRO A 97 -2.59 -8.47 14.43
N ARG A 98 -2.88 -9.43 15.31
CA ARG A 98 -1.95 -10.44 15.81
C ARG A 98 -2.59 -11.80 15.71
N TYR A 99 -1.78 -12.84 15.78
CA TYR A 99 -2.25 -14.21 15.92
C TYR A 99 -1.80 -14.83 17.23
N ARG A 100 -2.55 -15.84 17.70
CA ARG A 100 -2.17 -16.63 18.87
C ARG A 100 -1.06 -17.60 18.52
N GLU A 101 -0.02 -17.63 19.35
CA GLU A 101 1.06 -18.61 19.24
C GLU A 101 0.60 -19.94 19.84
N ASP A 102 -0.03 -20.80 19.02
CA ASP A 102 -0.40 -22.15 19.44
C ASP A 102 0.74 -23.13 19.15
N GLU A 103 1.34 -23.71 20.21
CA GLU A 103 2.35 -24.76 20.09
C GLU A 103 1.81 -26.04 19.43
N THR A 104 0.49 -26.24 19.46
CA THR A 104 -0.17 -27.44 18.94
C THR A 104 -0.59 -27.33 17.46
N ARG A 105 -0.17 -26.26 16.77
CA ARG A 105 -0.68 -25.97 15.43
C ARG A 105 -0.24 -27.01 14.39
N VAL A 106 -1.21 -27.60 13.70
CA VAL A 106 -0.96 -28.46 12.54
C VAL A 106 -0.44 -27.60 11.38
N ALA A 107 0.65 -28.04 10.75
CA ALA A 107 1.23 -27.37 9.59
C ALA A 107 0.17 -27.18 8.50
N GLY A 108 -0.10 -25.92 8.13
CA GLY A 108 -1.07 -25.56 7.09
C GLY A 108 -2.40 -24.98 7.59
N GLN A 109 -2.74 -25.13 8.87
CA GLN A 109 -3.91 -24.45 9.43
C GLN A 109 -3.61 -22.95 9.59
N ALA A 110 -4.56 -22.07 9.26
CA ALA A 110 -4.41 -20.64 9.49
C ALA A 110 -4.36 -20.34 11.00
N PRO A 111 -3.50 -19.41 11.46
CA PRO A 111 -3.50 -18.99 12.84
C PRO A 111 -4.87 -18.42 13.22
N GLU A 112 -5.29 -18.68 14.45
CA GLU A 112 -6.40 -17.94 15.02
C GLU A 112 -5.97 -16.49 15.29
N ARG A 113 -6.77 -15.55 14.82
CA ARG A 113 -6.56 -14.14 15.10
C ARG A 113 -6.76 -13.90 16.60
N ALA A 114 -5.78 -13.27 17.23
CA ALA A 114 -5.89 -12.89 18.63
C ALA A 114 -6.81 -11.68 18.81
N LEU A 115 -7.63 -11.70 19.85
CA LEU A 115 -8.43 -10.55 20.25
C LEU A 115 -7.54 -9.45 20.87
N PRO A 116 -7.97 -8.17 20.81
CA PRO A 116 -7.23 -7.08 21.42
C PRO A 116 -6.86 -7.37 22.88
N GLY A 117 -5.57 -7.28 23.17
CA GLY A 117 -5.03 -7.44 24.52
C GLY A 117 -4.83 -8.88 24.99
N GLU A 118 -5.08 -9.92 24.19
CA GLU A 118 -4.69 -11.30 24.56
C GLU A 118 -3.16 -11.44 24.72
N SER A 119 -2.75 -12.22 25.71
CA SER A 119 -1.34 -12.59 25.95
C SER A 119 -0.91 -13.74 25.01
N ASN A 120 0.42 -13.92 24.84
CA ASN A 120 1.01 -14.94 23.95
C ASN A 120 0.63 -14.78 22.47
N THR A 121 0.81 -13.56 21.97
CA THR A 121 0.42 -13.18 20.61
C THR A 121 1.61 -12.68 19.80
N GLU A 122 1.71 -13.13 18.57
CA GLU A 122 2.76 -12.75 17.64
C GLU A 122 2.25 -11.82 16.53
N LEU A 123 3.18 -11.01 16.03
CA LEU A 123 2.94 -10.15 14.87
C LEU A 123 3.16 -10.93 13.57
N TYR A 124 2.32 -10.64 12.58
CA TYR A 124 2.50 -11.14 11.22
C TYR A 124 3.85 -10.69 10.64
N GLY A 125 4.66 -11.65 10.17
CA GLY A 125 5.93 -11.37 9.52
C GLY A 125 5.74 -10.78 8.12
N VAL A 126 6.46 -9.71 7.79
CA VAL A 126 6.31 -8.98 6.51
C VAL A 126 6.54 -9.88 5.28
N TRP A 127 7.48 -10.81 5.38
CA TRP A 127 7.88 -11.68 4.26
C TRP A 127 7.36 -13.11 4.37
N SER A 128 7.00 -13.56 5.58
CA SER A 128 6.60 -14.93 5.86
C SER A 128 5.09 -15.13 5.90
N THR A 129 4.31 -14.06 6.03
CA THR A 129 2.84 -14.16 6.13
C THR A 129 2.24 -14.59 4.80
N PRO A 130 1.55 -15.74 4.73
CA PRO A 130 0.81 -16.16 3.55
C PRO A 130 -0.30 -15.17 3.20
N THR A 131 -0.57 -14.99 1.90
CA THR A 131 -1.55 -14.01 1.40
C THR A 131 -2.97 -14.23 1.95
N HIS A 132 -3.36 -15.48 2.22
CA HIS A 132 -4.68 -15.79 2.79
C HIS A 132 -4.83 -15.35 4.25
N TRP A 133 -3.75 -15.09 4.98
CA TRP A 133 -3.80 -14.52 6.34
C TRP A 133 -3.92 -12.99 6.33
N LEU A 134 -3.61 -12.34 5.21
CA LEU A 134 -3.72 -10.87 5.09
C LEU A 134 -5.17 -10.38 5.18
N LYS A 135 -6.17 -11.27 5.09
CA LYS A 135 -7.57 -10.94 5.30
C LYS A 135 -7.84 -10.33 6.68
N ASP A 136 -7.03 -10.64 7.68
CA ASP A 136 -7.17 -10.08 9.04
C ASP A 136 -6.94 -8.57 9.10
N PHE A 137 -6.17 -8.03 8.16
CA PHE A 137 -5.92 -6.60 8.00
C PHE A 137 -7.03 -5.88 7.21
N GLY A 138 -7.99 -6.63 6.69
CA GLY A 138 -9.08 -6.15 5.84
C GLY A 138 -8.97 -6.68 4.41
N ILE A 139 -10.13 -6.88 3.79
CA ILE A 139 -10.28 -7.45 2.44
C ILE A 139 -9.47 -6.65 1.41
N GLY A 140 -9.55 -5.31 1.46
CA GLY A 140 -8.82 -4.45 0.53
C GLY A 140 -7.30 -4.60 0.62
N VAL A 141 -6.74 -4.80 1.82
CA VAL A 141 -5.30 -5.02 2.02
C VAL A 141 -4.89 -6.37 1.45
N GLY A 142 -5.66 -7.43 1.72
CA GLY A 142 -5.42 -8.76 1.16
C GLY A 142 -5.46 -8.80 -0.37
N LEU A 143 -6.48 -8.16 -0.98
CA LEU A 143 -6.60 -8.02 -2.43
C LEU A 143 -5.43 -7.23 -3.03
N TYR A 144 -5.04 -6.13 -2.40
CA TYR A 144 -3.93 -5.29 -2.87
C TYR A 144 -2.61 -6.05 -2.96
N PHE A 145 -2.18 -6.71 -1.87
CA PHE A 145 -0.92 -7.45 -1.86
C PHE A 145 -0.95 -8.68 -2.79
N THR A 146 -2.10 -9.35 -2.90
CA THR A 146 -2.27 -10.45 -3.85
C THR A 146 -2.10 -9.95 -5.29
N THR A 147 -2.69 -8.79 -5.61
CA THR A 147 -2.55 -8.15 -6.92
C THR A 147 -1.10 -7.79 -7.23
N LEU A 148 -0.39 -7.16 -6.28
CA LEU A 148 1.03 -6.83 -6.43
C LEU A 148 1.88 -8.06 -6.73
N LYS A 149 1.66 -9.17 -6.00
CA LYS A 149 2.40 -10.42 -6.22
C LYS A 149 2.16 -10.97 -7.63
N LEU A 150 0.92 -10.98 -8.10
CA LEU A 150 0.58 -11.45 -9.45
C LEU A 150 1.16 -10.52 -10.52
N MET A 151 1.07 -9.20 -10.34
CA MET A 151 1.68 -8.22 -11.24
C MET A 151 3.19 -8.41 -11.33
N ALA A 152 3.88 -8.66 -10.21
CA ALA A 152 5.32 -8.93 -10.21
C ALA A 152 5.68 -10.15 -11.06
N VAL A 153 4.92 -11.24 -10.94
CA VAL A 153 5.11 -12.46 -11.77
C VAL A 153 4.83 -12.18 -13.24
N ILE A 154 3.74 -11.48 -13.56
CA ILE A 154 3.40 -11.14 -14.95
C ILE A 154 4.47 -10.26 -15.58
N PHE A 155 4.90 -9.20 -14.90
CA PHE A 155 5.93 -8.32 -15.43
C PHE A 155 7.27 -9.04 -15.58
N PHE A 156 7.60 -9.96 -14.67
CA PHE A 156 8.78 -10.81 -14.81
C PHE A 156 8.70 -11.65 -16.09
N LEU A 157 7.58 -12.34 -16.32
CA LEU A 157 7.37 -13.16 -17.52
C LEU A 157 7.34 -12.32 -18.81
N ALA A 158 6.68 -11.16 -18.79
CA ALA A 158 6.69 -10.23 -19.92
C ALA A 158 8.10 -9.69 -20.20
N GLY A 159 8.88 -9.44 -19.16
CA GLY A 159 10.30 -9.13 -19.25
C GLY A 159 11.08 -10.25 -19.93
N CYS A 160 10.85 -11.51 -19.53
CA CYS A 160 11.47 -12.67 -20.17
C CYS A 160 11.12 -12.79 -21.67
N ILE A 161 9.86 -12.59 -22.04
CA ILE A 161 9.43 -12.58 -23.45
C ILE A 161 10.12 -11.47 -24.24
N SER A 162 10.42 -10.34 -23.58
CA SER A 162 11.03 -9.16 -24.20
C SER A 162 12.57 -9.23 -24.28
N ILE A 163 13.21 -10.26 -23.71
CA ILE A 163 14.68 -10.42 -23.73
C ILE A 163 15.27 -10.38 -25.15
N PRO A 164 14.71 -11.03 -26.19
CA PRO A 164 15.25 -10.97 -27.54
C PRO A 164 15.33 -9.55 -28.09
N ASN A 165 14.32 -8.72 -27.80
CA ASN A 165 14.32 -7.30 -28.20
C ASN A 165 15.38 -6.51 -27.44
N ILE A 166 15.51 -6.73 -26.13
CA ILE A 166 16.56 -6.09 -25.31
C ILE A 166 17.94 -6.45 -25.84
N MET A 167 18.17 -7.73 -26.18
CA MET A 167 19.43 -8.21 -26.75
C MET A 167 19.71 -7.62 -28.14
N PHE A 168 18.69 -7.53 -28.99
CA PHE A 168 18.82 -6.91 -30.32
C PHE A 168 19.19 -5.44 -30.21
N TYR A 169 18.49 -4.66 -29.38
CA TYR A 169 18.80 -3.24 -29.20
C TYR A 169 20.12 -3.00 -28.46
N ALA A 170 20.62 -3.97 -27.71
CA ALA A 170 21.94 -3.92 -27.10
C ALA A 170 23.07 -4.39 -28.02
N SER A 171 22.74 -4.92 -29.21
CA SER A 171 23.73 -5.48 -30.14
C SER A 171 24.39 -4.42 -31.01
N ASP A 172 25.61 -4.73 -31.47
CA ASP A 172 26.36 -3.88 -32.40
C ASP A 172 25.69 -3.79 -33.78
N GLU A 173 24.79 -4.71 -34.12
CA GLU A 173 23.99 -4.65 -35.36
C GLU A 173 23.08 -3.41 -35.36
N TYR A 174 22.43 -3.13 -34.23
CA TYR A 174 21.58 -1.96 -34.07
C TYR A 174 22.38 -0.66 -33.85
N SER A 175 23.34 -0.67 -32.91
CA SER A 175 24.06 0.56 -32.50
C SER A 175 25.35 0.85 -33.26
N GLY A 176 25.82 -0.08 -34.11
CA GLY A 176 27.16 -0.03 -34.69
C GLY A 176 28.26 -0.40 -33.68
N PRO A 177 29.51 -0.61 -34.17
CA PRO A 177 30.63 -1.02 -33.33
C PRO A 177 30.95 0.02 -32.24
N GLY A 178 30.92 -0.38 -30.96
CA GLY A 178 31.22 0.51 -29.83
C GLY A 178 30.16 1.59 -29.57
N GLY A 179 28.97 1.44 -30.17
CA GLY A 179 27.96 2.48 -30.25
C GLY A 179 27.30 2.84 -28.93
N GLN A 180 27.01 1.87 -28.05
CA GLN A 180 26.38 2.16 -26.75
C GLN A 180 27.40 2.47 -25.65
N ASP A 181 28.60 1.89 -25.69
CA ASP A 181 29.58 2.06 -24.61
C ASP A 181 30.14 3.50 -24.51
N SER A 182 30.11 4.26 -25.62
CA SER A 182 30.57 5.65 -25.67
C SER A 182 29.54 6.67 -25.12
N VAL A 183 28.24 6.39 -25.29
CA VAL A 183 27.15 7.28 -24.83
C VAL A 183 26.72 6.96 -23.39
N LEU A 184 26.86 5.71 -22.97
CA LEU A 184 26.40 5.23 -21.65
C LEU A 184 27.46 5.36 -20.54
N GLN A 185 28.47 6.24 -20.67
CA GLN A 185 29.51 6.43 -19.64
C GLN A 185 28.93 6.91 -18.29
N SER A 186 27.72 7.45 -18.26
CA SER A 186 27.04 7.78 -17.00
C SER A 186 26.37 6.54 -16.39
N PRO A 187 26.46 6.33 -15.06
CA PRO A 187 25.82 5.20 -14.40
C PRO A 187 24.31 5.15 -14.63
N VAL A 188 23.68 6.33 -14.74
CA VAL A 188 22.24 6.48 -14.99
C VAL A 188 21.91 6.07 -16.43
N MET A 189 22.76 6.45 -17.40
CA MET A 189 22.57 6.04 -18.79
C MET A 189 22.88 4.56 -18.99
N SER A 190 23.77 3.93 -18.23
CA SER A 190 24.02 2.49 -18.32
C SER A 190 22.76 1.63 -18.14
N LEU A 191 21.73 2.10 -17.42
CA LEU A 191 20.42 1.42 -17.33
C LEU A 191 19.62 1.47 -18.64
N ALA A 192 19.94 2.39 -19.55
CA ALA A 192 19.30 2.50 -20.85
C ALA A 192 19.90 1.55 -21.90
N ARG A 193 20.88 0.70 -21.53
CA ARG A 193 21.38 -0.37 -22.41
C ARG A 193 20.24 -1.32 -22.76
N GLY A 194 20.09 -1.64 -24.05
CA GLY A 194 18.99 -2.48 -24.55
C GLY A 194 17.65 -1.75 -24.72
N THR A 195 17.63 -0.42 -24.61
CA THR A 195 16.51 0.42 -25.06
C THR A 195 16.66 0.79 -26.53
N MET A 196 15.59 1.30 -27.16
CA MET A 196 15.59 1.71 -28.57
C MET A 196 16.39 3.00 -28.85
N ILE A 197 17.30 3.40 -27.97
CA ILE A 197 18.13 4.59 -28.17
C ILE A 197 19.13 4.33 -29.30
N CYS A 198 18.98 5.06 -30.40
CA CYS A 198 19.90 5.01 -31.51
C CYS A 198 21.13 5.90 -31.26
N THR A 199 22.28 5.25 -31.13
CA THR A 199 23.59 5.93 -31.02
C THR A 199 24.31 6.00 -32.37
N LYS A 200 23.93 5.17 -33.35
CA LYS A 200 24.46 5.23 -34.72
C LYS A 200 23.88 6.46 -35.43
N ARG A 201 24.69 7.51 -35.53
CA ARG A 201 24.29 8.78 -36.13
C ARG A 201 25.35 9.27 -37.09
N GLU A 202 24.93 9.90 -38.17
CA GLU A 202 25.83 10.55 -39.13
C GLU A 202 25.40 11.98 -39.39
N PHE A 203 26.35 12.85 -39.71
CA PHE A 203 26.06 14.19 -40.17
C PHE A 203 25.74 14.15 -41.67
N VAL A 204 24.52 14.55 -42.04
CA VAL A 204 24.08 14.64 -43.43
C VAL A 204 23.94 16.10 -43.81
N ALA A 205 24.45 16.49 -44.98
CA ALA A 205 24.27 17.83 -45.52
C ALA A 205 22.80 18.11 -45.83
N CYS A 206 22.27 19.21 -45.30
CA CYS A 206 20.91 19.65 -45.58
C CYS A 206 20.92 21.05 -46.22
N PRO A 207 21.09 21.16 -47.55
CA PRO A 207 21.23 22.45 -48.22
C PRO A 207 19.99 23.34 -48.12
N THR A 208 18.82 22.76 -47.84
CA THR A 208 17.54 23.48 -47.69
C THR A 208 17.20 23.87 -46.26
N CYS A 209 18.01 23.46 -45.28
CA CYS A 209 17.72 23.69 -43.87
C CYS A 209 18.23 25.06 -43.41
N THR A 210 17.36 25.85 -42.75
CA THR A 210 17.72 27.16 -42.17
C THR A 210 17.96 27.03 -40.67
N GLU A 211 18.95 27.71 -40.09
CA GLU A 211 19.26 27.65 -38.64
C GLU A 211 18.04 27.92 -37.74
N SER A 212 17.12 28.77 -38.17
CA SER A 212 15.88 29.07 -37.43
C SER A 212 14.91 27.88 -37.33
N GLN A 213 15.00 26.91 -38.24
CA GLN A 213 14.14 25.73 -38.26
C GLN A 213 14.65 24.60 -37.37
N LEU A 214 15.92 24.67 -36.94
CA LEU A 214 16.63 23.55 -36.33
C LEU A 214 16.76 23.65 -34.80
N GLY A 215 16.30 24.76 -34.21
CA GLY A 215 16.20 24.94 -32.76
C GLY A 215 17.56 24.91 -32.04
N ASN A 216 17.53 25.04 -30.71
CA ASN A 216 18.72 25.06 -29.85
C ASN A 216 19.33 23.66 -29.60
N VAL A 217 19.31 22.78 -30.60
CA VAL A 217 19.66 21.37 -30.39
C VAL A 217 21.15 21.15 -30.70
N PHE A 218 21.82 20.39 -29.84
CA PHE A 218 23.23 19.97 -29.89
C PHE A 218 23.63 19.14 -31.14
N ASP A 219 22.82 19.16 -32.20
CA ASP A 219 22.86 18.24 -33.34
C ASP A 219 23.24 18.96 -34.66
N PHE A 220 23.95 20.08 -34.57
CA PHE A 220 24.33 20.92 -35.71
C PHE A 220 25.84 21.04 -35.89
N ALA A 221 26.29 20.90 -37.13
CA ALA A 221 27.66 21.20 -37.53
C ALA A 221 27.65 21.97 -38.87
N LYS A 222 28.77 22.62 -39.20
CA LYS A 222 28.97 23.27 -40.50
C LYS A 222 30.23 22.72 -41.15
N THR A 223 30.16 22.49 -42.45
CA THR A 223 31.33 22.21 -43.28
C THR A 223 32.15 23.48 -43.54
N PRO A 224 33.41 23.38 -44.01
CA PRO A 224 34.22 24.54 -44.42
C PRO A 224 33.53 25.44 -45.45
N ASP A 225 32.68 24.86 -46.31
CA ASP A 225 31.90 25.56 -47.33
C ASP A 225 30.60 26.19 -46.79
N ASN A 226 30.46 26.27 -45.46
CA ASN A 226 29.29 26.81 -44.76
C ASN A 226 27.97 26.07 -45.08
N THR A 227 28.04 24.81 -45.55
CA THR A 227 26.85 23.97 -45.74
C THR A 227 26.44 23.38 -44.39
N PRO A 228 25.18 23.54 -43.95
CA PRO A 228 24.70 23.01 -42.68
C PRO A 228 24.62 21.48 -42.71
N LEU A 229 25.10 20.85 -41.65
CA LEU A 229 25.03 19.42 -41.40
C LEU A 229 24.05 19.16 -40.25
N VAL A 230 23.12 18.24 -40.48
CA VAL A 230 22.17 17.77 -39.48
C VAL A 230 22.51 16.34 -39.07
N LEU A 231 22.39 16.06 -37.78
CA LEU A 231 22.59 14.71 -37.27
C LEU A 231 21.39 13.83 -37.63
N ARG A 232 21.62 12.81 -38.47
CA ARG A 232 20.63 11.80 -38.87
C ARG A 232 20.88 10.51 -38.11
N THR A 233 19.82 9.91 -37.55
CA THR A 233 19.90 8.56 -36.98
C THR A 233 19.91 7.51 -38.09
N LEU A 234 20.91 6.62 -38.04
CA LEU A 234 21.14 5.57 -39.02
C LEU A 234 20.61 4.20 -38.58
N CYS A 235 20.12 4.07 -37.36
CA CYS A 235 19.51 2.82 -36.93
C CYS A 235 18.27 2.58 -37.78
N GLU A 236 18.24 1.46 -38.49
CA GLU A 236 17.03 1.01 -39.16
C GLU A 236 15.96 0.74 -38.11
N GLY A 237 14.71 1.04 -38.45
CA GLY A 237 13.58 0.84 -37.54
C GLY A 237 13.44 -0.63 -37.15
N ALA A 238 12.60 -0.90 -36.15
CA ALA A 238 12.32 -2.27 -35.72
C ALA A 238 11.93 -3.15 -36.92
N GLU A 239 12.65 -4.25 -37.13
CA GLU A 239 12.29 -5.23 -38.13
C GLU A 239 11.00 -5.96 -37.71
N LEU A 240 10.44 -6.73 -38.65
CA LEU A 240 9.23 -7.50 -38.40
C LEU A 240 9.40 -8.45 -37.20
N THR A 241 10.61 -8.96 -36.97
CA THR A 241 10.95 -9.89 -35.87
C THR A 241 10.77 -9.25 -34.50
N GLN A 242 11.31 -8.04 -34.27
CA GLN A 242 11.15 -7.33 -33.00
C GLN A 242 9.70 -6.84 -32.82
N GLY A 243 9.04 -6.51 -33.93
CA GLY A 243 7.60 -6.22 -33.97
C GLY A 243 6.76 -7.39 -33.45
N MET A 244 7.05 -8.63 -33.89
CA MET A 244 6.36 -9.83 -33.44
C MET A 244 6.58 -10.10 -31.94
N VAL A 245 7.79 -9.90 -31.42
CA VAL A 245 8.07 -10.06 -29.98
C VAL A 245 7.30 -9.03 -29.15
N ASN A 246 7.24 -7.76 -29.59
CA ASN A 246 6.45 -6.73 -28.92
C ASN A 246 4.96 -7.07 -28.91
N TRP A 247 4.42 -7.54 -30.04
CA TRP A 247 3.04 -8.01 -30.12
C TRP A 247 2.77 -9.19 -29.21
N ALA A 248 3.68 -10.16 -29.14
CA ALA A 248 3.57 -11.31 -28.25
C ALA A 248 3.54 -10.86 -26.78
N SER A 249 4.44 -9.97 -26.36
CA SER A 249 4.43 -9.38 -25.01
C SER A 249 3.14 -8.63 -24.74
N PHE A 250 2.64 -7.84 -25.68
CA PHE A 250 1.38 -7.10 -25.54
C PHE A 250 0.17 -8.03 -25.36
N ILE A 251 0.02 -9.03 -26.24
CA ILE A 251 -1.07 -10.02 -26.16
C ILE A 251 -0.99 -10.80 -24.84
N PHE A 252 0.21 -11.20 -24.45
CA PHE A 252 0.45 -11.84 -23.16
C PHE A 252 -0.04 -10.97 -21.99
N MET A 253 0.33 -9.67 -21.97
CA MET A 253 -0.12 -8.75 -20.93
C MET A 253 -1.65 -8.60 -20.89
N VAL A 254 -2.31 -8.48 -22.06
CA VAL A 254 -3.78 -8.39 -22.14
C VAL A 254 -4.45 -9.64 -21.57
N ILE A 255 -3.99 -10.83 -21.98
CA ILE A 255 -4.53 -12.10 -21.48
C ILE A 255 -4.28 -12.23 -19.97
N ALA A 256 -3.07 -11.93 -19.51
CA ALA A 256 -2.69 -12.06 -18.11
C ALA A 256 -3.50 -11.10 -17.21
N PHE A 257 -3.75 -9.86 -17.64
CA PHE A 257 -4.64 -8.94 -16.93
C PHE A 257 -6.10 -9.40 -16.92
N ALA A 258 -6.61 -9.94 -18.03
CA ALA A 258 -7.95 -10.51 -18.06
C ALA A 258 -8.08 -11.69 -17.07
N LEU A 259 -7.07 -12.57 -17.02
CA LEU A 259 -7.02 -13.67 -16.04
C LEU A 259 -6.93 -13.17 -14.60
N ILE A 260 -6.16 -12.11 -14.33
CA ILE A 260 -6.13 -11.48 -12.99
C ILE A 260 -7.52 -10.95 -12.62
N ALA A 261 -8.19 -10.25 -13.53
CA ALA A 261 -9.51 -9.69 -13.24
C ALA A 261 -10.53 -10.79 -12.88
N LEU A 262 -10.51 -11.90 -13.63
CA LEU A 262 -11.33 -13.08 -13.32
C LEU A 262 -10.90 -13.78 -12.03
N TYR A 263 -9.61 -13.82 -11.72
CA TYR A 263 -9.10 -14.42 -10.50
C TYR A 263 -9.44 -13.59 -9.25
N GLN A 264 -9.32 -12.26 -9.35
CA GLN A 264 -9.65 -11.34 -8.27
C GLN A 264 -11.13 -11.40 -7.89
N SER A 265 -12.03 -11.50 -8.86
CA SER A 265 -13.47 -11.62 -8.57
C SER A 265 -13.77 -12.91 -7.80
N GLN A 266 -13.06 -14.01 -8.08
CA GLN A 266 -13.20 -15.25 -7.32
C GLN A 266 -12.64 -15.14 -5.91
N ILE A 267 -11.50 -14.44 -5.74
CA ILE A 267 -10.93 -14.19 -4.42
C ILE A 267 -11.83 -13.29 -3.58
N GLU A 268 -12.42 -12.26 -4.19
CA GLU A 268 -13.33 -11.33 -3.52
C GLU A 268 -14.51 -12.09 -2.89
N ILE A 269 -15.13 -13.01 -3.64
CA ILE A 269 -16.22 -13.85 -3.13
C ILE A 269 -15.76 -14.64 -1.90
N ARG A 270 -14.60 -15.31 -1.98
CA ARG A 270 -14.08 -16.09 -0.84
C ARG A 270 -13.76 -15.23 0.37
N PHE A 271 -13.19 -14.04 0.16
CA PHE A 271 -12.90 -13.13 1.27
C PHE A 271 -14.16 -12.54 1.89
N ASN A 272 -15.22 -12.35 1.11
CA ASN A 272 -16.50 -11.92 1.62
C ASN A 272 -17.19 -13.02 2.43
N GLU A 273 -17.18 -14.28 1.95
CA GLU A 273 -17.71 -15.43 2.68
C GLU A 273 -16.96 -15.68 4.00
N ASP A 274 -15.66 -15.44 4.02
CA ASP A 274 -14.81 -15.61 5.20
C ASP A 274 -14.97 -14.49 6.25
N GLN A 275 -15.45 -13.30 5.85
CA GLN A 275 -15.70 -12.20 6.75
C GLN A 275 -17.19 -12.06 6.99
N VAL A 276 -17.67 -12.63 8.09
CA VAL A 276 -19.00 -12.33 8.59
C VAL A 276 -18.99 -10.89 9.11
N THR A 277 -19.35 -9.93 8.26
CA THR A 277 -19.46 -8.54 8.70
C THR A 277 -20.84 -8.31 9.29
N VAL A 278 -20.93 -7.48 10.34
CA VAL A 278 -22.23 -7.09 10.92
C VAL A 278 -23.14 -6.42 9.86
N THR A 279 -22.56 -5.93 8.77
CA THR A 279 -23.27 -5.38 7.61
C THR A 279 -23.92 -6.43 6.70
N ASP A 280 -23.50 -7.70 6.76
CA ASP A 280 -24.10 -8.78 5.95
C ASP A 280 -25.46 -9.23 6.48
N TYR A 281 -25.81 -8.82 7.69
CA TYR A 281 -27.14 -9.03 8.26
C TYR A 281 -27.85 -7.68 8.39
N SER A 282 -28.89 -7.48 7.59
CA SER A 282 -29.88 -6.47 7.90
C SER A 282 -30.82 -7.03 8.95
N ILE A 283 -30.79 -6.44 10.15
CA ILE A 283 -31.83 -6.70 11.14
C ILE A 283 -33.07 -5.96 10.64
N VAL A 284 -34.00 -6.69 10.03
CA VAL A 284 -35.33 -6.15 9.74
C VAL A 284 -36.11 -6.17 11.04
N VAL A 285 -36.27 -4.99 11.64
CA VAL A 285 -37.20 -4.81 12.76
C VAL A 285 -38.56 -4.56 12.14
N GLU A 286 -39.40 -5.60 12.09
CA GLU A 286 -40.80 -5.43 11.73
C GLU A 286 -41.52 -4.63 12.83
N ASN A 287 -42.47 -3.80 12.42
CA ASN A 287 -43.31 -3.10 13.39
C ASN A 287 -44.04 -4.14 14.24
N PRO A 288 -44.16 -3.90 15.55
CA PRO A 288 -44.93 -4.77 16.41
C PRO A 288 -46.37 -4.90 15.87
N PRO A 289 -47.03 -6.05 16.08
CA PRO A 289 -48.43 -6.17 15.70
C PRO A 289 -49.26 -5.10 16.44
N PRO A 290 -50.35 -4.60 15.82
CA PRO A 290 -51.03 -3.39 16.28
C PRO A 290 -51.67 -3.50 17.68
N ASP A 291 -51.79 -4.71 18.21
CA ASP A 291 -52.25 -5.03 19.55
C ASP A 291 -51.15 -4.96 20.63
N ALA A 292 -49.88 -5.03 20.24
CA ALA A 292 -48.74 -5.01 21.15
C ALA A 292 -48.31 -3.57 21.52
N THR A 293 -49.18 -2.88 22.25
CA THR A 293 -49.00 -1.48 22.71
C THR A 293 -48.35 -1.36 24.09
N ASP A 294 -48.17 -2.46 24.82
CA ASP A 294 -47.61 -2.46 26.18
C ASP A 294 -46.07 -2.42 26.16
N PRO A 295 -45.43 -1.34 26.63
CA PRO A 295 -43.97 -1.21 26.64
C PRO A 295 -43.27 -2.18 27.60
N ASP A 296 -43.95 -2.66 28.65
CA ASP A 296 -43.35 -3.57 29.63
C ASP A 296 -43.15 -4.97 29.03
N VAL A 297 -44.12 -5.45 28.23
CA VAL A 297 -44.01 -6.73 27.49
C VAL A 297 -42.83 -6.72 26.52
N TRP A 298 -42.60 -5.59 25.86
CA TRP A 298 -41.45 -5.43 24.95
C TRP A 298 -40.12 -5.41 25.70
N ARG A 299 -40.05 -4.71 26.83
CA ARG A 299 -38.85 -4.73 27.68
C ARG A 299 -38.52 -6.16 28.10
N ASP A 300 -39.51 -6.89 28.60
CA ASP A 300 -39.32 -8.26 29.08
C ASP A 300 -38.93 -9.22 27.93
N PHE A 301 -39.52 -9.04 26.74
CA PHE A 301 -39.14 -9.79 25.53
C PHE A 301 -37.70 -9.54 25.08
N PHE A 302 -37.18 -8.31 25.21
CA PHE A 302 -35.78 -8.04 24.86
C PHE A 302 -34.80 -8.40 25.98
N GLU A 303 -35.23 -8.37 27.24
CA GLU A 303 -34.39 -8.76 28.38
C GLU A 303 -34.04 -10.26 28.39
N GLN A 304 -34.87 -11.13 27.81
CA GLN A 304 -34.57 -12.57 27.74
C GLN A 304 -33.36 -12.91 26.83
N PHE A 305 -32.98 -11.99 25.94
CA PHE A 305 -31.84 -12.17 25.00
C PHE A 305 -30.57 -11.47 25.47
N ARG A 306 -30.59 -10.90 26.67
CA ARG A 306 -29.45 -10.22 27.30
C ARG A 306 -28.61 -11.20 28.10
#